data_AF-A0A1V5HD30-F1
#
_entry.id   AF-A0A1V5HD30-F1
#
_cell.length_a   1.000
_cell.length_b   1.000
_cell.length_c   1.000
_cell.angle_alpha   90.00
_cell.angle_beta   90.00
_cell.angle_gamma   90.00
#
_symmetry.space_group_name_H-M   'P 1'
#
loop_
_entity.id
_entity.type
_entity.pdbx_description
1 polymer ?
#
loop_
_entity_poly.entity_id
_entity_poly.type
_entity_poly.pdbx_seq_one_letter_code
_entity_poly.pdbx_strand_id
1 'polypeptide(L)'
;MTGGVTFRNKANTAVSMYVDGEGWVDHGLAAWGVRALQLWGGRVSDSAHNVPRLNLPIPHENVPHEIIERAVTGGDPALEENKFENKANLIIWRDSTGTIRATTGDGAAFPLTYTVYVGGTRTTRTIATSATFADWREGNGTAKTMQSLDINIANLKNHPNFPQTGVCVYTYNNYRPSGTTAVCRLKSGSELPAAGLTVASPNPVYVQGSYNSTGTTRPALVCGDAVTILSNAWSDANSTKTLSYRKASSTTVNTVIMTGNTATVTGQYNGGLENVLRFQEDWSGITLRYRGSLVCMWLSTIATGPWVYGNNRYTAPIRDWGYDTMYRDVRNAPPAVPQVYALEALVWRQDSWADDEQL
;
A
#
# COMPACT_ATOMS: atom_id res chain seq x y z
N MET A 1 -13.64 -7.08 23.69
CA MET A 1 -12.51 -6.41 23.00
C MET A 1 -12.40 -5.02 23.57
N THR A 2 -11.36 -4.73 24.35
CA THR A 2 -11.02 -3.38 24.79
C THR A 2 -10.34 -2.64 23.64
N GLY A 3 -10.91 -1.53 23.20
CA GLY A 3 -10.30 -0.60 22.23
C GLY A 3 -10.94 -0.63 20.85
N GLY A 4 -12.10 0.02 20.69
CA GLY A 4 -12.62 0.37 19.37
C GLY A 4 -11.66 1.30 18.62
N VAL A 5 -11.77 1.36 17.30
CA VAL A 5 -11.05 2.36 16.48
C VAL A 5 -11.42 3.75 16.96
N THR A 6 -10.42 4.60 17.15
CA THR A 6 -10.63 6.02 17.52
C THR A 6 -10.21 6.91 16.38
N PHE A 7 -10.99 7.95 16.12
CA PHE A 7 -10.67 9.00 15.17
C PHE A 7 -10.61 10.34 15.89
N ARG A 8 -9.70 11.21 15.46
CA ARG A 8 -9.65 12.57 16.01
C ARG A 8 -10.83 13.38 15.48
N ASN A 9 -11.61 14.00 16.35
CA ASN A 9 -12.67 14.94 15.99
C ASN A 9 -12.13 16.31 15.55
N LYS A 10 -12.99 17.28 15.22
CA LYS A 10 -12.59 18.63 14.78
C LYS A 10 -11.69 19.37 15.79
N ALA A 11 -11.87 19.12 17.10
CA ALA A 11 -11.03 19.65 18.19
C ALA A 11 -9.73 18.86 18.41
N ASN A 12 -9.44 17.88 17.55
CA ASN A 12 -8.25 17.02 17.58
C ASN A 12 -8.19 16.02 18.73
N THR A 13 -9.32 15.77 19.39
CA THR A 13 -9.50 14.78 20.47
C THR A 13 -9.86 13.42 19.88
N ALA A 14 -9.23 12.34 20.36
CA ALA A 14 -9.56 10.98 19.93
C ALA A 14 -10.94 10.57 20.47
N VAL A 15 -11.83 10.15 19.57
CA VAL A 15 -13.20 9.72 19.86
C VAL A 15 -13.41 8.31 19.28
N SER A 16 -13.88 7.39 20.11
CA SER A 16 -14.12 5.98 19.77
C SER A 16 -15.34 5.80 18.88
N MET A 17 -15.28 4.85 17.95
CA MET A 17 -16.46 4.36 17.23
C MET A 17 -17.42 3.56 18.11
N TYR A 18 -16.92 2.98 19.21
CA TYR A 18 -17.77 2.39 20.24
C TYR A 18 -18.06 3.43 21.32
N VAL A 19 -19.33 3.71 21.55
CA VAL A 19 -19.81 4.64 22.58
C VAL A 19 -20.53 3.84 23.66
N ASP A 20 -20.10 3.98 24.91
CA ASP A 20 -20.68 3.27 26.04
C ASP A 20 -22.17 3.60 26.18
N GLY A 21 -23.01 2.56 26.26
CA GLY A 21 -24.46 2.68 26.30
C GLY A 21 -25.16 2.86 24.94
N GLU A 22 -24.43 3.20 23.87
CA GLU A 22 -24.97 3.31 22.51
C GLU A 22 -24.51 2.16 21.59
N GLY A 23 -23.34 1.57 21.84
CA GLY A 23 -22.75 0.53 21.02
C GLY A 23 -21.87 1.08 19.89
N TRP A 24 -21.85 0.39 18.74
CA TRP A 24 -21.05 0.78 17.58
C TRP A 24 -21.75 1.86 16.76
N VAL A 25 -21.09 2.99 16.59
CA VAL A 25 -21.51 4.10 15.74
C VAL A 25 -20.76 3.97 14.41
N ASP A 26 -21.30 3.17 13.51
CA ASP A 26 -20.84 2.96 12.14
C ASP A 26 -21.97 3.16 11.13
N HIS A 27 -21.70 2.91 9.84
CA HIS A 27 -22.66 3.11 8.75
C HIS A 27 -23.94 2.26 8.87
N GLY A 28 -23.96 1.23 9.72
CA GLY A 28 -25.13 0.41 10.00
C GLY A 28 -26.09 1.04 11.02
N LEU A 29 -25.66 2.08 11.74
CA LEU A 29 -26.51 2.77 12.72
C LEU A 29 -27.55 3.65 12.00
N ALA A 30 -28.83 3.53 12.38
CA ALA A 30 -29.91 4.32 11.77
C ALA A 30 -29.68 5.84 11.82
N ALA A 31 -29.03 6.35 12.87
CA ALA A 31 -28.69 7.76 13.06
C ALA A 31 -27.27 8.14 12.57
N TRP A 32 -26.62 7.27 11.79
CA TRP A 32 -25.22 7.41 11.36
C TRP A 32 -24.86 8.80 10.85
N GLY A 33 -25.62 9.34 9.89
CA GLY A 33 -25.31 10.65 9.27
C GLY A 33 -25.25 11.81 10.26
N VAL A 34 -26.08 11.80 11.30
CA VAL A 34 -26.05 12.84 12.34
C VAL A 34 -25.00 12.52 13.40
N ARG A 35 -24.91 11.26 13.85
CA ARG A 35 -23.99 10.85 14.92
C ARG A 35 -22.53 11.00 14.49
N ALA A 36 -22.19 10.65 13.26
CA ALA A 36 -20.82 10.79 12.77
C ALA A 36 -20.38 12.26 12.69
N LEU A 37 -21.26 13.18 12.27
CA LEU A 37 -20.99 14.62 12.32
C LEU A 37 -20.79 15.13 13.75
N GLN A 38 -21.62 14.68 14.70
CA GLN A 38 -21.50 15.08 16.11
C GLN A 38 -20.19 14.59 16.74
N LEU A 39 -19.80 13.34 16.47
CA LEU A 39 -18.62 12.73 17.08
C LEU A 39 -17.31 13.17 16.42
N TRP A 40 -17.28 13.25 15.09
CA TRP A 40 -16.03 13.44 14.33
C TRP A 40 -15.98 14.71 13.48
N GLY A 41 -17.08 15.46 13.36
CA GLY A 41 -17.10 16.76 12.68
C GLY A 41 -16.69 16.70 11.21
N GLY A 42 -17.16 15.69 10.49
CA GLY A 42 -16.89 15.50 9.05
C GLY A 42 -15.57 14.79 8.72
N ARG A 43 -14.84 14.29 9.73
CA ARG A 43 -13.60 13.51 9.52
C ARG A 43 -13.84 12.02 9.29
N VAL A 44 -15.04 11.54 9.64
CA VAL A 44 -15.53 10.20 9.35
C VAL A 44 -16.88 10.40 8.66
N SER A 45 -16.94 10.07 7.38
CA SER A 45 -18.07 10.40 6.51
C SER A 45 -18.13 9.44 5.33
N ASP A 46 -19.31 9.31 4.75
CA ASP A 46 -19.64 8.44 3.63
C ASP A 46 -20.80 9.06 2.81
N SER A 47 -21.52 8.25 2.03
CA SER A 47 -22.65 8.71 1.23
C SER A 47 -23.77 9.36 2.04
N ALA A 48 -23.97 9.02 3.32
CA ALA A 48 -24.94 9.69 4.20
C ALA A 48 -24.58 11.16 4.48
N HIS A 49 -23.36 11.56 4.13
CA HIS A 49 -22.79 12.89 4.30
C HIS A 49 -22.54 13.60 2.96
N ASN A 50 -23.15 13.11 1.88
CA ASN A 50 -22.91 13.58 0.50
C ASN A 50 -21.46 13.43 0.02
N VAL A 51 -20.68 12.49 0.57
CA VAL A 51 -19.37 12.15 0.01
C VAL A 51 -19.62 11.41 -1.31
N PRO A 52 -19.25 11.98 -2.48
CA PRO A 52 -19.50 11.35 -3.76
C PRO A 52 -18.64 10.10 -3.92
N ARG A 53 -19.17 9.11 -4.64
CA ARG A 53 -18.39 7.96 -5.07
C ARG A 53 -17.46 8.38 -6.21
N LEU A 54 -16.21 7.97 -6.13
CA LEU A 54 -15.23 8.09 -7.22
C LEU A 54 -14.87 6.67 -7.70
N ASN A 55 -14.95 6.46 -9.00
CA ASN A 55 -14.66 5.16 -9.61
C ASN A 55 -13.23 5.15 -10.16
N LEU A 56 -12.54 4.01 -10.06
CA LEU A 56 -11.28 3.85 -10.77
C LEU A 56 -11.51 4.09 -12.27
N PRO A 57 -10.53 4.65 -12.99
CA PRO A 57 -10.61 4.87 -14.43
C PRO A 57 -10.42 3.54 -15.19
N ILE A 58 -11.27 2.55 -14.91
CA ILE A 58 -11.28 1.24 -15.57
C ILE A 58 -12.72 0.86 -15.92
N PRO A 59 -12.95 0.12 -17.02
CA PRO A 59 -14.30 -0.24 -17.45
C PRO A 59 -15.03 -1.19 -16.48
N HIS A 60 -14.27 -2.00 -15.72
CA HIS A 60 -14.82 -3.00 -14.81
C HIS A 60 -14.77 -2.55 -13.35
N GLU A 61 -15.64 -1.62 -12.96
CA GLU A 61 -15.65 -1.06 -11.60
C GLU A 61 -15.81 -2.09 -10.48
N ASN A 62 -16.44 -3.23 -10.77
CA ASN A 62 -16.65 -4.32 -9.79
C ASN A 62 -15.42 -5.21 -9.58
N VAL A 63 -14.37 -5.06 -10.39
CA VAL A 63 -13.14 -5.84 -10.30
C VAL A 63 -11.91 -4.92 -10.24
N PRO A 64 -11.83 -4.03 -9.22
CA PRO A 64 -10.79 -3.01 -9.13
C PRO A 64 -9.36 -3.59 -8.99
N HIS A 65 -9.22 -4.87 -8.68
CA HIS A 65 -7.94 -5.58 -8.62
C HIS A 65 -7.27 -5.65 -10.01
N GLU A 66 -8.03 -5.62 -11.11
CA GLU A 66 -7.47 -5.69 -12.48
C GLU A 66 -6.43 -4.60 -12.78
N ILE A 67 -6.47 -3.47 -12.08
CA ILE A 67 -5.50 -2.37 -12.27
C ILE A 67 -4.07 -2.73 -11.85
N ILE A 68 -3.91 -3.70 -10.94
CA ILE A 68 -2.60 -4.21 -10.49
C ILE A 68 -2.20 -5.50 -11.20
N GLU A 69 -3.11 -6.13 -11.93
CA GLU A 69 -2.85 -7.36 -12.67
C GLU A 69 -1.91 -7.13 -13.86
N ARG A 70 -1.32 -8.23 -14.34
CA ARG A 70 -0.43 -8.21 -15.51
C ARG A 70 -1.15 -7.65 -16.74
N ALA A 71 -0.43 -6.90 -17.55
CA ALA A 71 -0.87 -6.46 -18.87
C ALA A 71 -1.12 -7.67 -19.79
N VAL A 72 -2.14 -7.57 -20.64
CA VAL A 72 -2.54 -8.63 -21.57
C VAL A 72 -2.56 -8.09 -22.98
N THR A 73 -1.79 -8.70 -23.89
CA THR A 73 -1.82 -8.37 -25.31
C THR A 73 -3.22 -8.64 -25.89
N GLY A 74 -3.85 -7.60 -26.46
CA GLY A 74 -5.21 -7.69 -26.98
C GLY A 74 -6.31 -7.62 -25.92
N GLY A 75 -5.98 -7.24 -24.67
CA GLY A 75 -6.96 -6.90 -23.63
C GLY A 75 -7.75 -5.63 -23.96
N ASP A 76 -8.75 -5.31 -23.12
CA ASP A 76 -9.55 -4.10 -23.26
C ASP A 76 -8.64 -2.85 -23.18
N PRO A 77 -8.55 -2.01 -24.22
CA PRO A 77 -7.68 -0.85 -24.23
C PRO A 77 -7.89 0.11 -23.06
N ALA A 78 -9.13 0.31 -22.61
CA ALA A 78 -9.45 1.23 -21.51
C ALA A 78 -8.95 0.71 -20.15
N LEU A 79 -8.92 -0.61 -19.97
CA LEU A 79 -8.32 -1.25 -18.81
C LEU A 79 -6.79 -1.24 -18.91
N GLU A 80 -6.25 -1.67 -20.05
CA GLU A 80 -4.81 -1.82 -20.27
C GLU A 80 -4.08 -0.47 -20.13
N GLU A 81 -4.62 0.62 -20.66
CA GLU A 81 -4.06 1.96 -20.47
C GLU A 81 -3.91 2.33 -18.98
N ASN A 82 -4.78 1.78 -18.12
CA ASN A 82 -4.83 2.13 -16.70
C ASN A 82 -4.04 1.20 -15.79
N LYS A 83 -3.60 0.03 -16.26
CA LYS A 83 -2.79 -0.92 -15.48
C LYS A 83 -1.45 -0.32 -15.08
N PHE A 84 -1.03 -0.60 -13.84
CA PHE A 84 0.26 -0.12 -13.34
C PHE A 84 1.45 -0.64 -14.15
N GLU A 85 1.36 -1.85 -14.71
CA GLU A 85 2.43 -2.40 -15.55
C GLU A 85 2.66 -1.56 -16.81
N ASN A 86 1.59 -1.18 -17.52
CA ASN A 86 1.69 -0.38 -18.74
C ASN A 86 2.11 1.07 -18.47
N LYS A 87 1.89 1.56 -17.24
CA LYS A 87 2.38 2.87 -16.77
C LYS A 87 3.78 2.81 -16.16
N ALA A 88 4.40 1.63 -16.04
CA ALA A 88 5.65 1.46 -15.34
C ALA A 88 6.84 2.02 -16.13
N ASN A 89 7.75 2.71 -15.45
CA ASN A 89 9.05 3.07 -16.03
C ASN A 89 10.05 1.91 -15.91
N LEU A 90 9.82 1.02 -14.95
CA LEU A 90 10.66 -0.13 -14.67
C LEU A 90 9.80 -1.31 -14.25
N ILE A 91 10.05 -2.46 -14.85
CA ILE A 91 9.39 -3.73 -14.52
C ILE A 91 10.47 -4.67 -13.98
N ILE A 92 10.30 -5.17 -12.76
CA ILE A 92 11.23 -6.12 -12.12
C ILE A 92 10.47 -7.37 -11.73
N TRP A 93 10.96 -8.54 -12.12
CA TRP A 93 10.25 -9.76 -11.80
C TRP A 93 11.12 -10.96 -11.53
N ARG A 94 10.52 -11.94 -10.87
CA ARG A 94 11.06 -13.29 -10.74
C ARG A 94 10.20 -14.24 -11.56
N ASP A 95 10.78 -14.87 -12.57
CA ASP A 95 10.08 -15.79 -13.45
C ASP A 95 9.79 -17.14 -12.75
N SER A 96 9.03 -18.01 -13.41
CA SER A 96 8.65 -19.33 -12.87
C SER A 96 9.83 -20.26 -12.62
N THR A 97 10.99 -20.02 -13.26
CA THR A 97 12.23 -20.77 -13.01
C THR A 97 12.99 -20.26 -11.78
N GLY A 98 12.60 -19.09 -11.26
CA GLY A 98 13.22 -18.44 -10.12
C GLY A 98 14.26 -17.40 -10.49
N THR A 99 14.46 -17.12 -11.78
CA THR A 99 15.41 -16.13 -12.29
C THR A 99 14.82 -14.73 -12.17
N ILE A 100 15.62 -13.78 -11.68
CA ILE A 100 15.22 -12.37 -11.55
C ILE A 100 15.63 -11.63 -12.82
N ARG A 101 14.71 -10.82 -13.36
CA ARG A 101 14.87 -10.05 -14.59
C ARG A 101 14.31 -8.64 -14.39
N ALA A 102 14.76 -7.71 -15.21
CA ALA A 102 14.20 -6.36 -15.25
C ALA A 102 14.28 -5.75 -16.64
N THR A 103 13.30 -4.91 -16.96
CA THR A 103 13.26 -4.09 -18.17
C THR A 103 12.76 -2.70 -17.84
N THR A 104 13.18 -1.70 -18.59
CA THR A 104 12.49 -0.41 -18.63
C THR A 104 11.09 -0.58 -19.22
N GLY A 105 10.22 0.42 -19.04
CA GLY A 105 8.83 0.40 -19.51
C GLY A 105 8.67 0.22 -21.03
N ASP A 106 9.67 0.65 -21.81
CA ASP A 106 9.77 0.46 -23.25
C ASP A 106 10.34 -0.92 -23.66
N GLY A 107 10.65 -1.79 -22.70
CA GLY A 107 11.11 -3.15 -22.91
C GLY A 107 12.63 -3.33 -23.01
N ALA A 108 13.44 -2.28 -22.90
CA ALA A 108 14.89 -2.43 -22.90
C ALA A 108 15.39 -3.14 -21.62
N ALA A 109 16.43 -3.98 -21.75
CA ALA A 109 16.97 -4.72 -20.62
C ALA A 109 17.56 -3.76 -19.56
N PHE A 110 17.19 -3.98 -18.29
CA PHE A 110 17.67 -3.16 -17.18
C PHE A 110 18.63 -3.97 -16.29
N PRO A 111 19.89 -3.51 -16.08
CA PRO A 111 20.84 -4.19 -15.21
C PRO A 111 20.38 -4.22 -13.75
N LEU A 112 20.39 -5.41 -13.14
CA LEU A 112 20.02 -5.57 -11.72
C LEU A 112 21.15 -5.22 -10.74
N THR A 113 22.34 -4.92 -11.26
CA THR A 113 23.52 -4.57 -10.48
C THR A 113 24.30 -3.44 -11.11
N TYR A 114 25.04 -2.71 -10.27
CA TYR A 114 26.01 -1.69 -10.68
C TYR A 114 27.18 -1.66 -9.71
N THR A 115 28.32 -1.13 -10.14
CA THR A 115 29.51 -1.02 -9.29
C THR A 115 29.71 0.42 -8.83
N VAL A 116 30.04 0.59 -7.55
CA VAL A 116 30.48 1.87 -6.98
C VAL A 116 31.83 1.70 -6.30
N TYR A 117 32.56 2.81 -6.16
CA TYR A 117 33.80 2.85 -5.38
C TYR A 117 33.49 3.41 -3.99
N VAL A 118 33.77 2.64 -2.94
CA VAL A 118 33.60 3.05 -1.55
C VAL A 118 34.92 2.85 -0.83
N GLY A 119 35.54 3.92 -0.36
CA GLY A 119 36.83 3.85 0.35
C GLY A 119 37.93 3.17 -0.48
N GLY A 120 37.96 3.38 -1.79
CA GLY A 120 38.94 2.76 -2.69
C GLY A 120 38.64 1.31 -3.10
N THR A 121 37.58 0.69 -2.57
CA THR A 121 37.17 -0.68 -2.94
C THR A 121 35.99 -0.65 -3.89
N ARG A 122 36.03 -1.47 -4.95
CA ARG A 122 34.88 -1.70 -5.85
C ARG A 122 33.85 -2.57 -5.15
N THR A 123 32.63 -2.05 -5.03
CA THR A 123 31.51 -2.76 -4.43
C THR A 123 30.36 -2.87 -5.42
N THR A 124 29.89 -4.10 -5.65
CA THR A 124 28.67 -4.35 -6.43
C THR A 124 27.45 -4.09 -5.57
N ARG A 125 26.54 -3.25 -6.07
CA ARG A 125 25.22 -3.01 -5.50
C ARG A 125 24.20 -3.80 -6.29
N THR A 126 23.30 -4.49 -5.58
CA THR A 126 22.24 -5.32 -6.18
C THR A 126 20.88 -4.73 -5.85
N ILE A 127 20.03 -4.60 -6.86
CA ILE A 127 18.70 -3.98 -6.75
C ILE A 127 17.65 -4.99 -6.29
N ALA A 128 17.71 -6.20 -6.85
CA ALA A 128 16.72 -7.23 -6.58
C ALA A 128 17.38 -8.55 -6.21
N THR A 129 16.85 -9.20 -5.18
CA THR A 129 17.33 -10.49 -4.68
C THR A 129 16.17 -11.39 -4.33
N SER A 130 16.39 -12.70 -4.27
CA SER A 130 15.41 -13.63 -3.73
C SER A 130 15.68 -13.90 -2.25
N ALA A 131 14.63 -13.98 -1.44
CA ALA A 131 14.71 -14.40 -0.05
C ALA A 131 13.52 -15.31 0.31
N THR A 132 13.59 -15.93 1.47
CA THR A 132 12.47 -16.66 2.06
C THR A 132 12.27 -16.24 3.51
N PHE A 133 11.01 -16.18 3.92
CA PHE A 133 10.62 -15.95 5.31
C PHE A 133 9.25 -16.58 5.56
N ALA A 134 8.86 -16.74 6.82
CA ALA A 134 7.55 -17.25 7.18
C ALA A 134 6.55 -16.13 7.51
N ASP A 135 5.31 -16.36 7.10
CA ASP A 135 4.14 -15.57 7.43
C ASP A 135 3.15 -16.45 8.22
N TRP A 136 2.86 -16.05 9.45
CA TRP A 136 2.00 -16.83 10.35
C TRP A 136 0.51 -16.55 10.14
N ARG A 137 0.16 -15.39 9.60
CA ARG A 137 -1.23 -15.07 9.24
C ARG A 137 -1.65 -15.91 8.04
N GLU A 138 -0.82 -15.94 7.01
CA GLU A 138 -1.10 -16.67 5.78
C GLU A 138 -1.03 -18.19 5.95
N GLY A 139 -0.31 -18.67 6.96
CA GLY A 139 -0.36 -20.08 7.40
C GLY A 139 -1.43 -20.38 8.45
N ASN A 140 -2.36 -19.46 8.71
CA ASN A 140 -3.42 -19.59 9.71
C ASN A 140 -2.93 -20.11 11.08
N GLY A 141 -1.87 -19.50 11.62
CA GLY A 141 -1.27 -19.90 12.90
C GLY A 141 -0.17 -20.95 12.77
N THR A 142 0.22 -21.31 11.54
CA THR A 142 1.45 -22.04 11.24
C THR A 142 2.38 -21.17 10.39
N ALA A 143 3.69 -21.47 10.40
CA ALA A 143 4.66 -20.76 9.58
C ALA A 143 4.48 -21.14 8.10
N LYS A 144 3.92 -20.25 7.27
CA LYS A 144 3.83 -20.45 5.82
C LYS A 144 4.99 -19.75 5.11
N THR A 145 5.69 -20.49 4.27
CA THR A 145 6.86 -19.96 3.54
C THR A 145 6.44 -19.01 2.43
N MET A 146 6.97 -17.80 2.48
CA MET A 146 6.86 -16.78 1.45
C MET A 146 8.15 -16.76 0.64
N GLN A 147 8.02 -16.86 -0.69
CA GLN A 147 9.10 -16.68 -1.66
C GLN A 147 9.14 -15.22 -2.06
N SER A 148 10.11 -14.47 -1.56
CA SER A 148 10.18 -13.02 -1.76
C SER A 148 11.04 -12.64 -2.95
N LEU A 149 10.52 -11.73 -3.77
CA LEU A 149 11.32 -10.83 -4.60
C LEU A 149 11.60 -9.57 -3.78
N ASP A 150 12.80 -9.49 -3.20
CA ASP A 150 13.25 -8.35 -2.41
C ASP A 150 13.76 -7.25 -3.34
N ILE A 151 13.23 -6.04 -3.21
CA ILE A 151 13.66 -4.82 -3.92
C ILE A 151 14.34 -3.88 -2.93
N ASN A 152 15.62 -3.62 -3.14
CA ASN A 152 16.40 -2.66 -2.35
C ASN A 152 16.24 -1.26 -2.95
N ILE A 153 15.39 -0.44 -2.31
CA ILE A 153 15.03 0.90 -2.78
C ILE A 153 16.22 1.86 -2.76
N ALA A 154 17.09 1.77 -1.75
CA ALA A 154 18.30 2.57 -1.67
C ALA A 154 19.29 2.26 -2.81
N ASN A 155 19.45 0.99 -3.19
CA ASN A 155 20.28 0.63 -4.33
C ASN A 155 19.62 1.04 -5.65
N LEU A 156 18.29 0.88 -5.75
CA LEU A 156 17.50 1.23 -6.92
C LEU A 156 17.58 2.73 -7.25
N LYS A 157 17.32 3.62 -6.28
CA LYS A 157 17.35 5.08 -6.49
C LYS A 157 18.72 5.59 -6.96
N ASN A 158 19.79 4.89 -6.59
CA ASN A 158 21.18 5.27 -6.88
C ASN A 158 21.74 4.55 -8.12
N HIS A 159 20.95 3.71 -8.78
CA HIS A 159 21.39 3.03 -9.99
C HIS A 159 21.56 4.06 -11.12
N PRO A 160 22.68 4.05 -11.87
CA PRO A 160 22.95 5.06 -12.90
C PRO A 160 21.88 5.17 -13.98
N ASN A 161 21.25 4.04 -14.31
CA ASN A 161 20.19 3.98 -15.33
C ASN A 161 18.78 4.11 -14.73
N PHE A 162 18.64 4.41 -13.44
CA PHE A 162 17.32 4.54 -12.82
C PHE A 162 16.58 5.76 -13.39
N PRO A 163 15.30 5.62 -13.79
CA PRO A 163 14.49 6.74 -14.27
C PRO A 163 14.41 7.86 -13.24
N GLN A 164 14.58 9.11 -13.67
CA GLN A 164 14.70 10.26 -12.76
C GLN A 164 13.38 11.05 -12.56
N THR A 165 12.32 10.74 -13.32
CA THR A 165 11.05 11.47 -13.28
C THR A 165 9.87 10.51 -13.20
N GLY A 166 8.88 10.84 -12.36
CA GLY A 166 7.58 10.18 -12.30
C GLY A 166 7.63 8.65 -12.18
N VAL A 167 8.42 8.11 -11.24
CA VAL A 167 8.77 6.68 -11.27
C VAL A 167 7.68 5.76 -10.75
N CYS A 168 7.13 4.93 -11.63
CA CYS A 168 6.39 3.71 -11.30
C CYS A 168 7.28 2.47 -11.53
N VAL A 169 7.44 1.66 -10.50
CA VAL A 169 8.11 0.37 -10.54
C VAL A 169 7.05 -0.73 -10.39
N TYR A 170 6.81 -1.47 -11.46
CA TYR A 170 5.92 -2.63 -11.41
C TYR A 170 6.73 -3.88 -11.07
N THR A 171 6.25 -4.64 -10.09
CA THR A 171 6.95 -5.84 -9.61
C THR A 171 6.04 -7.04 -9.59
N TYR A 172 6.52 -8.19 -10.03
CA TYR A 172 5.75 -9.43 -9.88
C TYR A 172 6.66 -10.64 -9.65
N ASN A 173 6.10 -11.65 -9.00
CA ASN A 173 6.81 -12.87 -8.66
C ASN A 173 5.97 -14.09 -9.02
N ASN A 174 6.45 -14.84 -10.01
CA ASN A 174 5.84 -16.06 -10.51
C ASN A 174 6.53 -17.33 -9.99
N TYR A 175 7.57 -17.18 -9.17
CA TYR A 175 8.24 -18.32 -8.57
C TYR A 175 7.44 -18.86 -7.36
N ARG A 176 6.65 -19.90 -7.62
CA ARG A 176 5.72 -20.50 -6.64
C ARG A 176 5.92 -22.01 -6.51
N PRO A 177 7.02 -22.49 -5.91
CA PRO A 177 7.15 -23.88 -5.50
C PRO A 177 5.96 -24.35 -4.66
N SER A 178 5.66 -25.65 -4.69
CA SER A 178 4.56 -26.25 -3.94
C SER A 178 4.61 -25.87 -2.45
N GLY A 179 3.46 -25.52 -1.88
CA GLY A 179 3.32 -25.14 -0.48
C GLY A 179 3.87 -23.75 -0.11
N THR A 180 4.29 -22.94 -1.08
CA THR A 180 4.80 -21.58 -0.84
C THR A 180 3.93 -20.50 -1.48
N THR A 181 4.15 -19.24 -1.12
CA THR A 181 3.46 -18.10 -1.76
C THR A 181 4.47 -17.08 -2.25
N ALA A 182 4.32 -16.65 -3.51
CA ALA A 182 5.18 -15.62 -4.09
C ALA A 182 4.74 -14.23 -3.66
N VAL A 183 5.70 -13.44 -3.18
CA VAL A 183 5.50 -12.08 -2.68
C VAL A 183 6.58 -11.15 -3.19
N CYS A 184 6.35 -9.85 -3.03
CA CYS A 184 7.35 -8.81 -3.24
C CYS A 184 7.63 -8.12 -1.89
N ARG A 185 8.88 -7.72 -1.65
CA ARG A 185 9.27 -7.02 -0.43
C ARG A 185 10.15 -5.83 -0.71
N LEU A 186 9.77 -4.66 -0.21
CA LEU A 186 10.54 -3.43 -0.32
C LEU A 186 11.44 -3.29 0.90
N LYS A 187 12.72 -3.02 0.68
CA LYS A 187 13.75 -2.89 1.73
C LYS A 187 14.54 -1.61 1.53
N SER A 188 15.10 -1.10 2.62
CA SER A 188 15.99 0.07 2.60
C SER A 188 15.34 1.29 1.94
N GLY A 189 14.05 1.52 2.22
CA GLY A 189 13.25 2.57 1.59
C GLY A 189 13.14 3.86 2.38
N SER A 190 14.01 4.11 3.36
CA SER A 190 13.90 5.28 4.25
C SER A 190 13.95 6.59 3.48
N GLU A 191 14.67 6.63 2.37
CA GLU A 191 14.68 7.73 1.39
C GLU A 191 14.23 7.24 0.02
N LEU A 192 13.37 8.03 -0.62
CA LEU A 192 12.86 7.74 -1.96
C LEU A 192 13.53 8.62 -3.03
N PRO A 193 13.45 8.24 -4.32
CA PRO A 193 13.80 9.11 -5.44
C PRO A 193 13.14 10.49 -5.35
N ALA A 194 13.85 11.54 -5.79
CA ALA A 194 13.40 12.92 -5.64
C ALA A 194 12.05 13.21 -6.32
N ALA A 195 11.77 12.53 -7.44
CA ALA A 195 10.53 12.66 -8.20
C ALA A 195 9.35 11.85 -7.64
N GLY A 196 9.51 11.21 -6.47
CA GLY A 196 8.52 10.28 -5.93
C GLY A 196 8.72 8.85 -6.43
N LEU A 197 7.94 7.93 -5.86
CA LEU A 197 8.01 6.52 -6.20
C LEU A 197 6.67 5.82 -5.98
N THR A 198 6.19 5.17 -7.02
CA THR A 198 5.14 4.16 -6.94
C THR A 198 5.75 2.78 -7.09
N VAL A 199 5.38 1.86 -6.20
CA VAL A 199 5.64 0.43 -6.39
C VAL A 199 4.31 -0.30 -6.41
N ALA A 200 4.04 -0.98 -7.52
CA ALA A 200 2.82 -1.76 -7.71
C ALA A 200 3.12 -3.24 -7.95
N SER A 201 2.24 -4.12 -7.49
CA SER A 201 2.38 -5.56 -7.69
C SER A 201 1.03 -6.28 -7.70
N PRO A 202 0.85 -7.33 -8.52
CA PRO A 202 -0.27 -8.24 -8.37
C PRO A 202 -0.06 -9.19 -7.18
N ASN A 203 1.17 -9.28 -6.64
CA ASN A 203 1.48 -10.08 -5.47
C ASN A 203 1.26 -9.28 -4.16
N PRO A 204 1.18 -9.96 -3.00
CA PRO A 204 1.28 -9.27 -1.71
C PRO A 204 2.62 -8.55 -1.57
N VAL A 205 2.58 -7.33 -1.03
CA VAL A 205 3.76 -6.47 -0.86
C VAL A 205 4.08 -6.31 0.63
N TYR A 206 5.33 -6.58 0.98
CA TYR A 206 5.87 -6.37 2.33
C TYR A 206 6.74 -5.12 2.32
N VAL A 207 6.55 -4.20 3.26
CA VAL A 207 7.44 -3.04 3.46
C VAL A 207 8.27 -3.31 4.70
N GLN A 208 9.57 -3.47 4.54
CA GLN A 208 10.49 -3.76 5.64
C GLN A 208 11.27 -2.51 6.06
N GLY A 209 11.13 -2.18 7.35
CA GLY A 209 11.74 -1.02 7.97
C GLY A 209 11.02 0.27 7.62
N SER A 210 11.66 1.38 8.00
CA SER A 210 11.10 2.71 7.79
C SER A 210 11.14 3.07 6.31
N TYR A 211 10.07 3.68 5.82
CA TYR A 211 9.84 3.95 4.41
C TYR A 211 9.45 5.42 4.22
N ASN A 212 10.20 6.13 3.36
CA ASN A 212 10.00 7.56 3.09
C ASN A 212 9.99 8.43 4.37
N SER A 213 10.89 8.11 5.29
CA SER A 213 10.89 8.56 6.68
C SER A 213 12.04 9.50 7.02
N THR A 214 13.07 9.54 6.18
CA THR A 214 14.26 10.38 6.36
C THR A 214 14.41 11.32 5.17
N GLY A 215 15.03 12.49 5.41
CA GLY A 215 15.14 13.54 4.39
C GLY A 215 13.78 14.16 4.05
N THR A 216 13.67 14.72 2.84
CA THR A 216 12.40 15.25 2.32
C THR A 216 11.47 14.10 1.94
N THR A 217 10.31 14.00 2.60
CA THR A 217 9.23 13.09 2.24
C THR A 217 8.80 13.31 0.79
N ARG A 218 8.64 12.23 0.03
CA ARG A 218 8.32 12.25 -1.40
C ARG A 218 6.92 11.69 -1.69
N PRO A 219 6.23 12.12 -2.75
CA PRO A 219 5.02 11.45 -3.27
C PRO A 219 5.26 9.96 -3.44
N ALA A 220 4.49 9.13 -2.74
CA ALA A 220 4.71 7.70 -2.76
C ALA A 220 3.42 6.88 -2.70
N LEU A 221 3.40 5.78 -3.45
CA LEU A 221 2.35 4.78 -3.43
C LEU A 221 2.98 3.39 -3.32
N VAL A 222 2.48 2.59 -2.38
CA VAL A 222 2.71 1.15 -2.35
C VAL A 222 1.38 0.47 -2.65
N CYS A 223 1.35 -0.29 -3.72
CA CYS A 223 0.16 -0.95 -4.22
C CYS A 223 0.39 -2.46 -4.36
N GLY A 224 -0.51 -3.26 -3.81
CA GLY A 224 -0.36 -4.72 -3.81
C GLY A 224 -1.63 -5.45 -3.42
N ASP A 225 -1.70 -6.74 -3.74
CA ASP A 225 -2.82 -7.62 -3.38
C ASP A 225 -3.21 -7.46 -1.89
N ALA A 226 -2.20 -7.44 -1.02
CA ALA A 226 -2.27 -7.02 0.36
C ALA A 226 -0.95 -6.36 0.77
N VAL A 227 -0.96 -5.45 1.74
CA VAL A 227 0.25 -4.79 2.25
C VAL A 227 0.52 -5.15 3.71
N THR A 228 1.73 -5.64 3.96
CA THR A 228 2.23 -6.02 5.29
C THR A 228 3.41 -5.14 5.68
N ILE A 229 3.42 -4.61 6.90
CA ILE A 229 4.56 -3.86 7.43
C ILE A 229 5.40 -4.77 8.32
N LEU A 230 6.70 -4.79 8.05
CA LEU A 230 7.74 -5.44 8.86
C LEU A 230 8.62 -4.32 9.45
N SER A 231 8.88 -4.38 10.74
CA SER A 231 9.56 -3.31 11.48
C SER A 231 11.03 -3.14 11.08
N ASN A 232 11.65 -2.06 11.58
CA ASN A 232 13.10 -1.86 11.51
C ASN A 232 13.92 -3.02 12.13
N ALA A 233 13.34 -3.83 13.01
CA ALA A 233 14.00 -4.97 13.68
C ALA A 233 13.70 -6.32 13.02
N TRP A 234 12.92 -6.34 11.93
CA TRP A 234 12.56 -7.59 11.26
C TRP A 234 13.80 -8.40 10.84
N SER A 235 13.76 -9.69 11.15
CA SER A 235 14.79 -10.66 10.77
C SER A 235 14.15 -11.94 10.23
N ASP A 236 14.51 -12.30 9.00
CA ASP A 236 14.01 -13.53 8.34
C ASP A 236 14.37 -14.79 9.14
N ALA A 237 15.52 -14.78 9.82
CA ALA A 237 15.97 -15.89 10.67
C ALA A 237 15.04 -16.16 11.87
N ASN A 238 14.26 -15.16 12.30
CA ASN A 238 13.27 -15.29 13.36
C ASN A 238 11.86 -15.54 12.84
N SER A 239 11.63 -15.46 11.52
CA SER A 239 10.28 -15.52 10.94
C SER A 239 9.53 -16.82 11.26
N THR A 240 10.23 -17.95 11.38
CA THR A 240 9.67 -19.26 11.75
C THR A 240 9.56 -19.49 13.26
N LYS A 241 10.03 -18.55 14.08
CA LYS A 241 10.00 -18.66 15.55
C LYS A 241 8.71 -18.11 16.13
N THR A 242 8.50 -18.41 17.41
CA THR A 242 7.39 -17.84 18.18
C THR A 242 7.48 -16.31 18.26
N LEU A 243 6.35 -15.67 18.54
CA LEU A 243 6.15 -14.23 18.50
C LEU A 243 7.11 -13.49 19.44
N SER A 244 7.49 -14.13 20.54
CA SER A 244 8.50 -13.64 21.49
C SER A 244 9.89 -13.39 20.89
N TYR A 245 10.21 -13.98 19.73
CA TYR A 245 11.47 -13.78 18.99
C TYR A 245 11.34 -12.79 17.83
N ARG A 246 10.11 -12.42 17.45
CA ARG A 246 9.81 -11.46 16.37
C ARG A 246 9.42 -10.11 16.98
N LYS A 247 10.30 -9.55 17.81
CA LYS A 247 10.05 -8.27 18.50
C LYS A 247 10.20 -7.11 17.53
N ALA A 248 9.14 -6.32 17.38
CA ALA A 248 9.18 -5.14 16.54
C ALA A 248 10.05 -4.03 17.16
N SER A 249 10.44 -3.07 16.32
CA SER A 249 10.99 -1.78 16.77
C SER A 249 10.27 -0.62 16.11
N SER A 250 10.41 0.59 16.69
CA SER A 250 9.69 1.76 16.18
C SER A 250 10.03 2.00 14.72
N THR A 251 8.98 2.21 13.91
CA THR A 251 9.08 2.29 12.45
C THR A 251 8.19 3.44 11.96
N THR A 252 8.67 4.18 10.95
CA THR A 252 7.92 5.26 10.31
C THR A 252 7.70 4.94 8.84
N VAL A 253 6.46 5.03 8.37
CA VAL A 253 6.06 4.75 6.99
C VAL A 253 5.24 5.91 6.46
N ASN A 254 5.76 6.64 5.48
CA ASN A 254 5.05 7.75 4.84
C ASN A 254 4.73 7.41 3.38
N THR A 255 3.53 6.92 3.07
CA THR A 255 3.13 6.56 1.70
C THR A 255 1.63 6.39 1.62
N VAL A 256 1.05 6.67 0.45
CA VAL A 256 -0.27 6.13 0.11
C VAL A 256 -0.15 4.62 0.01
N ILE A 257 -1.15 3.89 0.52
CA ILE A 257 -1.23 2.43 0.42
C ILE A 257 -2.54 2.09 -0.27
N MET A 258 -2.45 1.48 -1.44
CA MET A 258 -3.60 0.92 -2.15
C MET A 258 -3.53 -0.60 -2.05
N THR A 259 -4.54 -1.22 -1.44
CA THR A 259 -4.42 -2.61 -1.01
C THR A 259 -5.75 -3.33 -0.94
N GLY A 260 -5.68 -4.65 -0.78
CA GLY A 260 -6.82 -5.49 -0.46
C GLY A 260 -6.84 -5.95 0.99
N ASN A 261 -8.04 -6.32 1.43
CA ASN A 261 -8.26 -6.97 2.73
C ASN A 261 -9.04 -8.28 2.56
N THR A 262 -9.37 -8.96 3.64
CA THR A 262 -10.25 -10.13 3.62
C THR A 262 -11.69 -9.72 3.95
N ALA A 263 -12.68 -10.50 3.52
CA ALA A 263 -14.08 -10.24 3.88
C ALA A 263 -14.31 -10.54 5.38
N THR A 264 -15.17 -9.75 6.04
CA THR A 264 -15.78 -10.16 7.31
C THR A 264 -16.91 -11.13 6.98
N VAL A 265 -16.91 -12.28 7.63
CA VAL A 265 -17.96 -13.30 7.50
C VAL A 265 -18.53 -13.62 8.88
N THR A 266 -19.71 -14.26 8.93
CA THR A 266 -20.35 -14.64 10.19
C THR A 266 -19.39 -15.43 11.08
N GLY A 267 -19.15 -14.96 12.30
CA GLY A 267 -18.25 -15.59 13.26
C GLY A 267 -16.76 -15.28 13.04
N GLN A 268 -16.39 -14.54 12.00
CA GLN A 268 -14.99 -14.22 11.70
C GLN A 268 -14.83 -12.77 11.17
N TYR A 269 -14.49 -11.87 12.09
CA TYR A 269 -14.11 -10.50 11.79
C TYR A 269 -12.78 -10.43 11.02
N ASN A 270 -12.69 -9.56 10.01
CA ASN A 270 -11.47 -9.38 9.21
C ASN A 270 -10.40 -8.48 9.85
N GLY A 271 -10.72 -7.85 11.00
CA GLY A 271 -9.83 -6.92 11.69
C GLY A 271 -10.00 -5.44 11.31
N GLY A 272 -10.97 -5.08 10.46
CA GLY A 272 -11.32 -3.68 10.16
C GLY A 272 -10.19 -2.81 9.61
N LEU A 273 -10.34 -1.49 9.77
CA LEU A 273 -9.34 -0.49 9.35
C LEU A 273 -7.99 -0.74 10.03
N GLU A 274 -8.02 -1.08 11.31
CA GLU A 274 -6.89 -1.28 12.19
C GLU A 274 -5.97 -2.45 11.78
N ASN A 275 -6.43 -3.25 10.81
CA ASN A 275 -5.73 -4.41 10.26
C ASN A 275 -5.72 -4.45 8.71
N VAL A 276 -6.14 -3.36 8.04
CA VAL A 276 -5.89 -3.18 6.58
C VAL A 276 -4.39 -3.25 6.31
N LEU A 277 -3.59 -2.60 7.17
CA LEU A 277 -2.16 -2.88 7.27
C LEU A 277 -1.95 -4.12 8.12
N ARG A 278 -1.24 -5.11 7.55
CA ARG A 278 -0.96 -6.37 8.23
C ARG A 278 0.39 -6.33 8.95
N PHE A 279 0.57 -7.21 9.93
CA PHE A 279 1.78 -7.30 10.75
C PHE A 279 2.18 -8.76 11.03
N GLN A 280 3.47 -8.96 11.30
CA GLN A 280 4.08 -10.26 11.60
C GLN A 280 4.97 -10.23 12.85
N GLU A 281 4.78 -9.28 13.77
CA GLU A 281 5.71 -9.09 14.88
C GLU A 281 4.97 -8.79 16.18
N ASP A 282 5.69 -8.89 17.29
CA ASP A 282 5.25 -8.37 18.58
C ASP A 282 5.49 -6.87 18.61
N TRP A 283 4.43 -6.09 18.43
CA TRP A 283 4.44 -4.63 18.50
C TRP A 283 3.97 -4.09 19.86
N SER A 284 3.86 -4.93 20.89
CA SER A 284 3.39 -4.50 22.22
C SER A 284 4.25 -3.35 22.75
N GLY A 285 3.64 -2.18 22.97
CA GLY A 285 4.33 -0.97 23.43
C GLY A 285 5.20 -0.27 22.37
N ILE A 286 5.21 -0.75 21.13
CA ILE A 286 6.01 -0.21 20.03
C ILE A 286 5.14 0.64 19.12
N THR A 287 5.62 1.83 18.77
CA THR A 287 4.89 2.75 17.88
C THR A 287 5.21 2.47 16.41
N LEU A 288 4.15 2.32 15.62
CA LEU A 288 4.19 2.49 14.17
C LEU A 288 3.62 3.87 13.84
N ARG A 289 4.47 4.74 13.28
CA ARG A 289 4.03 6.04 12.75
C ARG A 289 3.72 5.88 11.27
N TYR A 290 2.50 6.19 10.89
CA TYR A 290 2.04 6.14 9.51
C TYR A 290 1.52 7.51 9.07
N ARG A 291 2.00 8.02 7.93
CA ARG A 291 1.42 9.19 7.25
C ARG A 291 1.09 8.87 5.81
N GLY A 292 -0.16 9.09 5.40
CA GLY A 292 -0.60 8.83 4.03
C GLY A 292 -2.10 8.62 3.94
N SER A 293 -2.52 7.93 2.88
CA SER A 293 -3.91 7.52 2.68
C SER A 293 -3.98 6.01 2.52
N LEU A 294 -4.94 5.38 3.21
CA LEU A 294 -5.27 3.97 3.06
C LEU A 294 -6.43 3.85 2.07
N VAL A 295 -6.21 3.15 0.96
CA VAL A 295 -7.20 2.92 -0.08
C VAL A 295 -7.43 1.41 -0.20
N CYS A 296 -8.51 0.93 0.42
CA CYS A 296 -8.87 -0.49 0.39
C CYS A 296 -9.83 -0.75 -0.77
N MET A 297 -9.32 -1.25 -1.90
CA MET A 297 -10.08 -1.32 -3.15
C MET A 297 -10.66 -2.70 -3.44
N TRP A 298 -10.05 -3.78 -2.98
CA TRP A 298 -10.44 -5.15 -3.34
C TRP A 298 -10.37 -6.12 -2.16
N LEU A 299 -10.91 -7.33 -2.38
CA LEU A 299 -10.56 -8.49 -1.58
C LEU A 299 -9.25 -9.08 -2.08
N SER A 300 -8.31 -9.32 -1.17
CA SER A 300 -7.04 -9.97 -1.49
C SER A 300 -7.29 -11.40 -1.97
N THR A 301 -6.69 -11.77 -3.10
CA THR A 301 -6.84 -13.09 -3.74
C THR A 301 -5.68 -14.02 -3.43
N ILE A 302 -4.54 -13.48 -2.97
CA ILE A 302 -3.34 -14.26 -2.62
C ILE A 302 -3.14 -14.32 -1.12
N ALA A 303 -3.18 -13.17 -0.43
CA ALA A 303 -3.03 -13.10 1.02
C ALA A 303 -4.39 -13.24 1.73
N THR A 304 -4.93 -14.45 1.78
CA THR A 304 -6.27 -14.74 2.30
C THR A 304 -6.30 -15.18 3.76
N GLY A 305 -5.14 -15.19 4.45
CA GLY A 305 -5.02 -15.61 5.84
C GLY A 305 -5.96 -14.85 6.80
N PRO A 306 -6.70 -15.56 7.67
CA PRO A 306 -7.70 -14.95 8.54
C PRO A 306 -7.04 -14.06 9.59
N TRP A 307 -7.73 -12.98 9.95
CA TRP A 307 -7.29 -12.14 11.05
C TRP A 307 -7.49 -12.85 12.40
N VAL A 308 -6.42 -12.89 13.19
CA VAL A 308 -6.45 -13.30 14.60
C VAL A 308 -5.42 -12.47 15.36
N TYR A 309 -5.85 -11.83 16.44
CA TYR A 309 -4.95 -11.13 17.35
C TYR A 309 -4.12 -12.13 18.17
N GLY A 310 -2.81 -11.93 18.24
CA GLY A 310 -1.91 -12.84 18.95
C GLY A 310 -1.82 -14.20 18.26
N ASN A 311 -1.88 -15.28 19.04
CA ASN A 311 -1.78 -16.68 18.57
C ASN A 311 -0.64 -16.88 17.55
N ASN A 312 0.54 -16.41 17.95
CA ASN A 312 1.75 -16.42 17.15
C ASN A 312 1.69 -15.68 15.78
N ARG A 313 0.72 -14.80 15.53
CA ARG A 313 0.67 -13.98 14.31
C ARG A 313 1.32 -12.62 14.55
N TYR A 314 0.67 -11.77 15.34
CA TYR A 314 1.13 -10.43 15.69
C TYR A 314 0.47 -9.91 16.98
N THR A 315 1.05 -8.88 17.60
CA THR A 315 0.35 -7.97 18.53
C THR A 315 0.28 -6.59 17.89
N ALA A 316 -0.70 -5.77 18.28
CA ALA A 316 -0.93 -4.48 17.62
C ALA A 316 0.07 -3.40 18.09
N PRO A 317 0.55 -2.53 17.19
CA PRO A 317 1.35 -1.38 17.57
C PRO A 317 0.51 -0.30 18.25
N ILE A 318 1.20 0.62 18.91
CA ILE A 318 0.67 1.96 19.14
C ILE A 318 0.54 2.60 17.76
N ARG A 319 -0.70 2.75 17.29
CA ARG A 319 -1.03 3.30 15.97
C ARG A 319 -1.03 4.82 16.02
N ASP A 320 0.07 5.43 15.63
CA ASP A 320 0.07 6.86 15.31
C ASP A 320 -0.12 7.05 13.81
N TRP A 321 -1.37 6.91 13.38
CA TRP A 321 -1.76 6.98 11.98
C TRP A 321 -2.40 8.33 11.70
N GLY A 322 -2.04 8.94 10.57
CA GLY A 322 -2.59 10.22 10.17
C GLY A 322 -2.47 10.44 8.67
N TYR A 323 -3.25 11.39 8.17
CA TYR A 323 -3.11 11.85 6.79
C TYR A 323 -1.86 12.71 6.64
N ASP A 324 -1.14 12.55 5.53
CA ASP A 324 -0.04 13.45 5.17
C ASP A 324 -0.57 14.65 4.40
N THR A 325 -0.39 15.85 4.94
CA THR A 325 -0.89 17.08 4.33
C THR A 325 -0.23 17.43 2.99
N MET A 326 0.90 16.81 2.64
CA MET A 326 1.50 16.99 1.32
C MET A 326 0.55 16.62 0.17
N TYR A 327 -0.35 15.64 0.40
CA TYR A 327 -1.31 15.15 -0.60
C TYR A 327 -2.52 16.07 -0.79
N ARG A 328 -2.58 17.22 -0.10
CA ARG A 328 -3.57 18.27 -0.39
C ARG A 328 -3.25 19.01 -1.68
N ASP A 329 -1.98 19.01 -2.08
CA ASP A 329 -1.54 19.54 -3.35
C ASP A 329 -1.59 18.41 -4.39
N VAL A 330 -2.41 18.59 -5.44
CA VAL A 330 -2.56 17.62 -6.53
C VAL A 330 -1.23 17.33 -7.25
N ARG A 331 -0.29 18.28 -7.23
CA ARG A 331 1.06 18.10 -7.81
C ARG A 331 1.92 17.09 -7.04
N ASN A 332 1.54 16.77 -5.81
CA ASN A 332 2.17 15.74 -4.98
C ASN A 332 1.45 14.39 -5.05
N ALA A 333 0.59 14.17 -6.06
CA ALA A 333 0.05 12.85 -6.35
C ALA A 333 1.21 11.86 -6.59
N PRO A 334 1.18 10.64 -6.01
CA PRO A 334 2.18 9.63 -6.32
C PRO A 334 2.24 9.35 -7.83
N PRO A 335 3.43 9.06 -8.40
CA PRO A 335 3.55 8.79 -9.82
C PRO A 335 2.62 7.65 -10.30
N ALA A 336 2.01 7.78 -11.47
CA ALA A 336 1.09 6.78 -12.03
C ALA A 336 -0.13 6.38 -11.16
N VAL A 337 -0.38 7.06 -10.03
CA VAL A 337 -1.59 6.82 -9.23
C VAL A 337 -2.83 7.04 -10.11
N PRO A 338 -3.88 6.22 -9.98
CA PRO A 338 -5.13 6.47 -10.68
C PRO A 338 -5.67 7.85 -10.33
N GLN A 339 -5.94 8.65 -11.36
CA GLN A 339 -6.53 9.97 -11.21
C GLN A 339 -7.97 9.91 -11.71
N VAL A 340 -8.85 10.55 -10.95
CA VAL A 340 -10.27 10.65 -11.23
C VAL A 340 -10.60 12.13 -11.28
N TYR A 341 -11.24 12.56 -12.35
CA TYR A 341 -11.67 13.93 -12.54
C TYR A 341 -13.18 13.98 -12.39
N ALA A 342 -13.68 14.87 -11.55
CA ALA A 342 -15.10 15.18 -11.48
C ALA A 342 -15.32 16.56 -12.10
N LEU A 343 -16.30 16.66 -13.00
CA LEU A 343 -16.82 17.94 -13.48
C LEU A 343 -17.81 18.46 -12.43
N GLU A 344 -17.47 19.59 -11.81
CA GLU A 344 -18.40 20.33 -10.97
C GLU A 344 -18.93 21.52 -11.76
N ALA A 345 -20.25 21.59 -11.95
CA ALA A 345 -20.88 22.76 -12.54
C ALA A 345 -20.88 23.89 -11.50
N LEU A 346 -19.96 24.85 -11.65
CA LEU A 346 -19.78 25.93 -10.68
C LEU A 346 -20.84 27.02 -10.82
N VAL A 347 -21.16 27.45 -12.06
CA VAL A 347 -22.10 28.54 -12.34
C VAL A 347 -22.80 28.31 -13.68
N TRP A 348 -24.09 28.63 -13.74
CA TRP A 348 -24.80 28.85 -15.00
C TRP A 348 -24.74 30.34 -15.34
N ARG A 349 -24.22 30.68 -16.52
CA ARG A 349 -24.39 32.02 -17.10
C ARG A 349 -25.18 31.90 -18.40
N GLN A 350 -26.07 32.85 -18.63
CA GLN A 350 -26.73 33.03 -19.92
C GLN A 350 -25.86 33.98 -20.73
N ASP A 351 -25.38 33.52 -21.89
CA ASP A 351 -24.66 34.38 -22.85
C ASP A 351 -25.60 34.81 -23.98
N SER A 352 -25.32 35.96 -24.58
CA SER A 352 -26.01 36.38 -25.79
C SER A 352 -25.26 35.82 -27.01
N TRP A 353 -25.98 35.50 -28.08
CA TRP A 353 -25.39 34.92 -29.29
C TRP A 353 -24.30 35.80 -29.94
N ALA A 354 -24.20 37.08 -29.57
CA ALA A 354 -23.20 38.02 -30.05
C ALA A 354 -21.83 37.89 -29.36
N ASP A 355 -21.76 37.23 -28.20
CA ASP A 355 -20.53 37.18 -27.37
C ASP A 355 -19.61 35.99 -27.73
N ASP A 356 -20.12 34.97 -28.44
CA ASP A 356 -19.37 33.76 -28.82
C ASP A 356 -18.54 33.91 -30.12
N GLU A 357 -18.70 34.98 -30.90
CA GLU A 357 -17.91 35.22 -32.13
C GLU A 357 -16.52 35.86 -31.86
N GLN A 358 -16.11 36.04 -30.60
CA GLN A 358 -14.80 36.62 -30.23
C GLN A 358 -13.83 35.66 -29.53
N LEU A 359 -14.07 34.35 -29.57
CA LEU A 359 -13.16 33.33 -29.01
C LEU A 359 -12.36 32.58 -30.08
#